data_AF-A0A7R9LAN4-F1
#
_entry.id   AF-A0A7R9LAN4-F1
#
_cell.length_a   1.000
_cell.length_b   1.000
_cell.length_c   1.000
_cell.angle_alpha   90.00
_cell.angle_beta   90.00
_cell.angle_gamma   90.00
#
_symmetry.space_group_name_H-M   'P 1'
#
loop_
_entity.id
_entity.type
_entity.pdbx_description
1 polymer ?
#
loop_
_entity_poly.entity_id
_entity_poly.type
_entity_poly.pdbx_seq_one_letter_code
_entity_poly.pdbx_strand_id
1 'polypeptide(L)'
;MAANDPSVHRVVTLRLRLDIPSVVKSGSSVWLHCDYDLEMDSLYSVKWYKNNLEFYRYMNEPDSTPGAPIQRVFNQIGVYVEMSKSNSTHVFLKTTDLNTEGTYMAEVSTTTFESVKRLKDLRIFVLPQREIQIIGSKPEYKMGEDVLNLTCMATKSKPVQILAWFVNGLRVVGNDPRINLSHPDIDVTSDGLVSSSLGISLSLLSNDHHLSNGVLALRYTSYTSTIIPIHTLCTHIMQ
;
A
#
# COMPACT_ATOMS: atom_id res chain seq x y z
N MET A 1 46.56 45.41 -0.97
CA MET A 1 45.13 45.52 -1.31
C MET A 1 44.94 44.91 -2.69
N ALA A 2 43.90 44.09 -2.86
CA ALA A 2 43.65 43.13 -3.94
C ALA A 2 44.53 41.86 -3.88
N ALA A 3 44.05 40.63 -4.05
CA ALA A 3 42.75 40.18 -4.57
C ALA A 3 42.30 38.91 -3.84
N ASN A 4 41.01 38.83 -3.52
CA ASN A 4 40.32 37.56 -3.31
C ASN A 4 38.92 37.77 -3.88
N ASP A 5 38.73 37.42 -5.14
CA ASP A 5 37.40 37.26 -5.74
C ASP A 5 37.37 35.95 -6.51
N PRO A 6 37.01 34.84 -5.86
CA PRO A 6 36.45 33.73 -6.57
C PRO A 6 34.98 34.10 -6.79
N SER A 7 34.70 34.72 -7.93
CA SER A 7 33.37 34.81 -8.49
C SER A 7 32.91 33.38 -8.81
N VAL A 8 32.50 32.67 -7.77
CA VAL A 8 31.70 31.46 -7.86
C VAL A 8 30.41 31.95 -8.47
N HIS A 9 30.28 31.80 -9.79
CA HIS A 9 28.98 31.82 -10.44
C HIS A 9 28.13 30.78 -9.72
N ARG A 10 27.30 31.24 -8.77
CA ARG A 10 26.26 30.40 -8.19
C ARG A 10 25.42 29.97 -9.38
N VAL A 11 25.49 28.69 -9.70
CA VAL A 11 24.57 28.06 -10.62
C VAL A 11 23.20 28.15 -9.94
N VAL A 12 22.43 29.16 -10.32
CA VAL A 12 21.05 29.36 -9.88
C VAL A 12 20.22 28.30 -10.60
N THR A 13 19.48 27.49 -9.86
CA THR A 13 18.68 26.42 -10.47
C THR A 13 17.45 26.21 -9.62
N LEU A 14 16.28 26.39 -10.22
CA LEU A 14 14.98 26.04 -9.65
C LEU A 14 15.06 24.66 -8.98
N ARG A 15 14.69 24.58 -7.69
CA ARG A 15 14.70 23.32 -6.95
C ARG A 15 13.28 22.88 -6.63
N LEU A 16 13.05 21.58 -6.67
CA LEU A 16 11.75 20.98 -6.39
C LEU A 16 11.92 19.76 -5.49
N ARG A 17 11.17 19.71 -4.39
CA ARG A 17 11.05 18.58 -3.48
C ARG A 17 9.62 18.05 -3.54
N LEU A 18 9.51 16.78 -3.91
CA LEU A 18 8.23 16.09 -4.01
C LEU A 18 8.06 15.17 -2.81
N ASP A 19 7.03 15.40 -2.00
CA ASP A 19 6.66 14.53 -0.88
C ASP A 19 5.25 13.97 -1.04
N ILE A 20 5.21 12.69 -1.38
CA ILE A 20 4.01 11.88 -1.57
C ILE A 20 4.20 10.59 -0.77
N PRO A 21 3.23 10.13 0.03
CA PRO A 21 3.33 8.83 0.67
C PRO A 21 3.48 7.72 -0.37
N SER A 22 4.50 6.87 -0.22
CA SER A 22 4.73 5.76 -1.15
C SER A 22 3.61 4.71 -1.10
N VAL A 23 2.85 4.69 0.00
CA VAL A 23 1.87 3.66 0.31
C VAL A 23 0.72 4.29 1.09
N VAL A 24 -0.52 4.07 0.65
CA VAL A 24 -1.73 4.61 1.28
C VAL A 24 -2.80 3.53 1.40
N LYS A 25 -3.51 3.50 2.53
CA LYS A 25 -4.65 2.60 2.73
C LYS A 25 -5.83 3.12 1.91
N SER A 26 -6.44 2.27 1.09
CA SER A 26 -7.66 2.61 0.36
C SER A 26 -8.73 3.19 1.29
N GLY A 27 -9.40 4.24 0.83
CA GLY A 27 -10.40 5.00 1.56
C GLY A 27 -9.83 6.12 2.43
N SER A 28 -8.51 6.19 2.61
CA SER A 28 -7.86 7.28 3.36
C SER A 28 -7.75 8.53 2.50
N SER A 29 -7.66 9.70 3.12
CA SER A 29 -7.22 10.93 2.46
C SER A 29 -5.69 10.99 2.36
N VAL A 30 -5.17 11.77 1.42
CA VAL A 30 -3.73 11.95 1.24
C VAL A 30 -3.37 13.37 0.80
N TRP A 31 -2.25 13.88 1.31
CA TRP A 31 -1.63 15.11 0.84
C TRP A 31 -0.51 14.80 -0.13
N LEU A 32 -0.49 15.51 -1.26
CA LEU A 32 0.60 15.48 -2.23
C LEU A 32 1.32 16.83 -2.15
N HIS A 33 2.55 16.86 -1.65
CA HIS A 33 3.32 18.10 -1.47
C HIS A 33 4.38 18.26 -2.56
N CYS A 34 4.47 19.47 -3.08
CA CYS A 34 5.48 19.93 -4.01
C CYS A 34 6.02 21.27 -3.50
N ASP A 35 7.10 21.19 -2.73
CA ASP A 35 7.83 22.38 -2.30
C ASP A 35 8.85 22.75 -3.36
N TYR A 36 9.06 24.05 -3.56
CA TYR A 36 10.02 24.54 -4.55
C TYR A 36 10.68 25.83 -4.08
N ASP A 37 11.89 26.03 -4.59
CA ASP A 37 12.67 27.24 -4.41
C ASP A 37 12.83 27.91 -5.78
N LEU A 38 12.14 29.05 -5.94
CA LEU A 38 12.12 29.83 -7.18
C LEU A 38 13.32 30.79 -7.28
N GLU A 39 14.15 30.86 -6.24
CA GLU A 39 15.30 31.76 -6.15
C GLU A 39 14.90 33.24 -6.39
N MET A 40 15.19 33.81 -7.56
CA MET A 40 14.89 35.21 -7.92
C MET A 40 13.73 35.36 -8.92
N ASP A 41 13.08 34.26 -9.33
CA ASP A 41 11.96 34.29 -10.27
C ASP A 41 10.61 34.20 -9.52
N SER A 42 9.52 34.44 -10.24
CA SER A 42 8.15 34.30 -9.77
C SER A 42 7.51 33.02 -10.29
N LEU A 43 6.62 32.45 -9.48
CA LEU A 43 5.84 31.29 -9.88
C LEU A 43 4.93 31.69 -11.04
N TYR A 44 4.97 30.94 -12.14
CA TYR A 44 3.97 31.01 -13.19
C TYR A 44 2.89 29.94 -12.98
N SER A 45 3.28 28.66 -12.82
CA SER A 45 2.32 27.59 -12.63
C SER A 45 2.88 26.38 -11.86
N VAL A 46 1.98 25.65 -11.19
CA VAL A 46 2.22 24.30 -10.69
C VAL A 46 1.20 23.37 -11.31
N LYS A 47 1.66 22.32 -11.96
CA LYS A 47 0.82 21.29 -12.58
C LYS A 47 1.10 19.94 -11.97
N TRP A 48 0.04 19.19 -11.74
CA TRP A 48 0.10 17.84 -11.21
C TRP A 48 -0.46 16.85 -12.20
N TYR A 49 0.24 15.73 -12.33
CA TYR A 49 -0.10 14.65 -13.24
C TYR A 49 -0.12 13.33 -12.48
N LYS A 50 -1.03 12.44 -12.88
CA LYS A 50 -1.02 11.02 -12.51
C LYS A 50 -0.97 10.22 -13.79
N ASN A 51 0.00 9.33 -13.92
CA ASN A 51 0.20 8.51 -15.13
C ASN A 51 0.21 9.37 -16.41
N ASN A 52 0.93 10.51 -16.36
CA ASN A 52 1.06 11.50 -17.44
C ASN A 52 -0.21 12.27 -17.84
N LEU A 53 -1.33 12.08 -17.15
CA LEU A 53 -2.53 12.88 -17.35
C LEU A 53 -2.63 13.94 -16.26
N GLU A 54 -2.86 15.18 -16.66
CA GLU A 54 -3.00 16.31 -15.75
C GLU A 54 -4.30 16.17 -14.96
N PHE A 55 -4.24 16.42 -13.65
CA PHE A 55 -5.44 16.40 -12.79
C PHE A 55 -5.61 17.68 -11.96
N TYR A 56 -4.55 18.47 -11.78
CA TYR A 56 -4.63 19.73 -11.05
C TYR A 56 -3.64 20.75 -11.61
N ARG A 57 -4.08 22.01 -11.65
CA ARG A 57 -3.29 23.16 -12.07
C ARG A 57 -3.53 24.35 -11.16
N TYR A 58 -2.46 24.98 -10.74
CA TYR A 58 -2.43 26.31 -10.14
C TYR A 58 -1.70 27.26 -11.08
N MET A 59 -2.29 28.40 -11.41
CA MET A 59 -1.66 29.47 -12.19
C MET A 59 -1.69 30.78 -11.41
N ASN A 60 -0.54 31.44 -11.36
CA ASN A 60 -0.40 32.77 -10.80
C ASN A 60 -0.50 33.77 -11.96
N GLU A 61 -1.66 34.40 -12.15
CA GLU A 61 -1.81 35.38 -13.24
C GLU A 61 -1.11 36.70 -12.88
N PRO A 62 -0.18 37.20 -13.73
CA PRO A 62 0.60 38.37 -13.33
C PRO A 62 -0.10 39.73 -13.47
N ASP A 63 -1.12 39.94 -14.34
CA ASP A 63 -1.37 41.35 -14.74
C ASP A 63 -2.76 41.77 -15.27
N SER A 64 -3.76 40.91 -15.44
CA SER A 64 -5.03 41.36 -16.10
C SER A 64 -6.25 41.54 -15.19
N THR A 65 -6.22 41.04 -13.96
CA THR A 65 -7.27 41.31 -12.97
C THR A 65 -6.71 41.19 -11.55
N PRO A 66 -6.86 42.19 -10.67
CA PRO A 66 -6.50 42.02 -9.27
C PRO A 66 -7.49 41.04 -8.64
N GLY A 67 -7.02 39.90 -8.12
CA GLY A 67 -7.89 39.10 -7.25
C GLY A 67 -7.36 37.78 -6.71
N ALA A 68 -7.07 36.80 -7.57
CA ALA A 68 -6.79 35.46 -7.06
C ALA A 68 -6.06 34.57 -8.08
N PRO A 69 -5.23 33.62 -7.60
CA PRO A 69 -4.68 32.58 -8.45
C PRO A 69 -5.79 31.68 -9.03
N ILE A 70 -5.58 31.21 -10.25
CA ILE A 70 -6.52 30.32 -10.93
C ILE A 70 -6.18 28.87 -10.59
N GLN A 71 -7.14 28.17 -10.00
CA GLN A 71 -7.05 26.73 -9.76
C GLN A 71 -7.99 25.97 -10.70
N ARG A 72 -7.50 24.89 -11.32
CA ARG A 72 -8.30 24.00 -12.17
C ARG A 72 -8.07 22.54 -11.79
N VAL A 73 -9.17 21.77 -11.82
CA VAL A 73 -9.15 20.31 -11.63
C VAL A 73 -9.61 19.66 -12.92
N PHE A 74 -8.94 18.60 -13.32
CA PHE A 74 -9.32 17.77 -14.46
C PHE A 74 -9.70 16.38 -13.93
N ASN A 75 -10.85 15.88 -14.36
CA ASN A 75 -11.38 14.62 -13.88
C ASN A 75 -10.51 13.46 -14.37
N GLN A 76 -10.01 12.66 -13.43
CA GLN A 76 -9.24 11.46 -13.70
C GLN A 76 -9.65 10.35 -12.74
N ILE A 77 -9.70 9.11 -13.24
CA ILE A 77 -10.02 7.93 -12.42
C ILE A 77 -8.99 7.78 -11.29
N GLY A 78 -9.48 7.62 -10.07
CA GLY A 78 -8.67 7.51 -8.86
C GLY A 78 -8.07 8.83 -8.38
N VAL A 79 -8.59 9.98 -8.84
CA VAL A 79 -8.15 11.30 -8.35
C VAL A 79 -9.34 12.08 -7.84
N TYR A 80 -9.33 12.36 -6.54
CA TYR A 80 -10.45 12.97 -5.82
C TYR A 80 -10.03 14.28 -5.14
N VAL A 81 -9.67 15.29 -5.94
CA VAL A 81 -9.16 16.58 -5.43
C VAL A 81 -10.21 17.32 -4.59
N GLU A 82 -9.80 17.83 -3.43
CA GLU A 82 -10.57 18.82 -2.66
C GLU A 82 -9.94 20.21 -2.86
N MET A 83 -10.55 21.04 -3.71
CA MET A 83 -10.01 22.35 -4.07
C MET A 83 -9.85 23.30 -2.87
N SER A 84 -10.76 23.26 -1.91
CA SER A 84 -10.70 24.11 -0.70
C SER A 84 -9.48 23.84 0.19
N LYS A 85 -8.82 22.69 0.00
CA LYS A 85 -7.60 22.30 0.72
C LYS A 85 -6.40 22.14 -0.22
N SER A 86 -6.46 22.69 -1.44
CA SER A 86 -5.38 22.58 -2.42
C SER A 86 -4.90 23.96 -2.81
N ASN A 87 -3.60 24.09 -3.10
CA ASN A 87 -2.98 25.34 -3.49
C ASN A 87 -1.71 25.11 -4.32
N SER A 88 -0.88 26.14 -4.44
CA SER A 88 0.35 26.12 -5.23
C SER A 88 1.43 25.16 -4.72
N THR A 89 1.34 24.66 -3.49
CA THR A 89 2.36 23.79 -2.85
C THR A 89 1.86 22.38 -2.61
N HIS A 90 0.54 22.17 -2.60
CA HIS A 90 -0.01 20.86 -2.31
C HIS A 90 -1.38 20.62 -2.92
N VAL A 91 -1.69 19.34 -3.14
CA VAL A 91 -3.02 18.87 -3.52
C VAL A 91 -3.54 17.88 -2.49
N PHE A 92 -4.75 18.10 -2.00
CA PHE A 92 -5.43 17.18 -1.10
C PHE A 92 -6.37 16.26 -1.87
N LEU A 93 -6.15 14.94 -1.76
CA LEU A 93 -7.11 13.94 -2.21
C LEU A 93 -8.00 13.53 -1.03
N LYS A 94 -9.30 13.80 -1.12
CA LYS A 94 -10.24 13.56 -0.02
C LYS A 94 -10.46 12.09 0.32
N THR A 95 -10.23 11.21 -0.64
CA THR A 95 -10.31 9.75 -0.50
C THR A 95 -9.38 9.11 -1.52
N THR A 96 -9.11 7.82 -1.36
CA THR A 96 -8.29 7.01 -2.25
C THR A 96 -8.99 5.68 -2.53
N ASP A 97 -8.73 5.11 -3.69
CA ASP A 97 -9.26 3.82 -4.14
C ASP A 97 -8.16 3.03 -4.85
N LEU A 98 -8.47 1.83 -5.36
CA LEU A 98 -7.49 1.03 -6.09
C LEU A 98 -6.94 1.74 -7.34
N ASN A 99 -7.73 2.60 -7.97
CA ASN A 99 -7.31 3.35 -9.14
C ASN A 99 -6.42 4.54 -8.80
N THR A 100 -6.33 4.94 -7.53
CA THR A 100 -5.45 6.03 -7.09
C THR A 100 -3.97 5.66 -7.24
N GLU A 101 -3.65 4.37 -7.21
CA GLU A 101 -2.29 3.87 -7.47
C GLU A 101 -1.74 4.37 -8.82
N GLY A 102 -0.48 4.78 -8.82
CA GLY A 102 0.20 5.25 -10.03
C GLY A 102 1.42 6.12 -9.75
N THR A 103 1.99 6.65 -10.84
CA THR A 103 3.11 7.57 -10.80
C THR A 103 2.59 9.01 -10.83
N TYR A 104 2.91 9.77 -9.78
CA TYR A 104 2.54 11.17 -9.64
C TYR A 104 3.71 12.06 -10.02
N MET A 105 3.43 13.14 -10.73
CA MET A 105 4.43 14.12 -11.14
C MET A 105 3.95 15.52 -10.80
N ALA A 106 4.84 16.34 -10.23
CA ALA A 106 4.64 17.76 -10.12
C ALA A 106 5.62 18.49 -11.04
N GLU A 107 5.13 19.47 -11.78
CA GLU A 107 5.88 20.38 -12.65
C GLU A 107 5.67 21.81 -12.15
N VAL A 108 6.76 22.48 -11.80
CA VAL A 108 6.76 23.90 -11.40
C VAL A 108 7.40 24.68 -12.53
N SER A 109 6.71 25.73 -12.99
CA SER A 109 7.20 26.63 -14.03
C SER A 109 7.26 28.06 -13.50
N THR A 110 8.28 28.79 -13.91
CA THR A 110 8.48 30.20 -13.55
C THR A 110 8.05 31.15 -14.67
N THR A 111 8.06 32.46 -14.40
CA THR A 111 7.66 33.47 -15.39
C THR A 111 8.64 33.61 -16.55
N THR A 112 9.91 33.20 -16.37
CA THR A 112 10.91 33.13 -17.45
C THR A 112 10.83 31.84 -18.29
N PHE A 113 9.79 31.03 -18.09
CA PHE A 113 9.56 29.74 -18.77
C PHE A 113 10.55 28.63 -18.40
N GLU A 114 11.34 28.78 -17.33
CA GLU A 114 12.06 27.66 -16.74
C GLU A 114 11.07 26.69 -16.07
N SER A 115 11.35 25.38 -16.16
CA SER A 115 10.52 24.37 -15.52
C SER A 115 11.32 23.22 -14.93
N VAL A 116 10.88 22.74 -13.76
CA VAL A 116 11.45 21.56 -13.10
C VAL A 116 10.31 20.63 -12.71
N LYS A 117 10.56 19.33 -12.92
CA LYS A 117 9.64 18.26 -12.58
C LYS A 117 10.29 17.19 -11.71
N ARG A 118 9.48 16.54 -10.88
CA ARG A 118 9.82 15.31 -10.14
C ARG A 118 8.64 14.36 -10.18
N LEU A 119 8.96 13.07 -10.07
CA LEU A 119 7.98 12.00 -10.08
C LEU A 119 8.15 11.15 -8.82
N LYS A 120 7.05 10.59 -8.31
CA LYS A 120 7.05 9.63 -7.19
C LYS A 120 5.87 8.68 -7.33
N ASP A 121 6.11 7.40 -7.05
CA ASP A 121 5.07 6.38 -7.09
C ASP A 121 4.29 6.34 -5.79
N LEU A 122 2.97 6.19 -5.90
CA LEU A 122 2.04 5.94 -4.80
C LEU A 122 1.37 4.60 -5.04
N ARG A 123 1.45 3.71 -4.04
CA ARG A 123 0.76 2.41 -4.02
C ARG A 123 -0.42 2.41 -3.08
N ILE A 124 -1.43 1.60 -3.40
CA ILE A 124 -2.62 1.42 -2.58
C ILE A 124 -2.65 0.03 -1.99
N PHE A 125 -2.91 -0.04 -0.69
CA PHE A 125 -3.17 -1.30 0.00
C PHE A 125 -4.58 -1.34 0.57
N VAL A 126 -5.11 -2.56 0.68
CA VAL A 126 -6.41 -2.86 1.23
C VAL A 126 -6.24 -3.91 2.30
N LEU A 127 -6.63 -3.55 3.52
CA LEU A 127 -6.64 -4.47 4.64
C LEU A 127 -7.78 -5.49 4.48
N PRO A 128 -7.58 -6.75 4.91
CA PRO A 128 -8.68 -7.69 5.03
C PRO A 128 -9.75 -7.12 5.97
N GLN A 129 -11.01 -7.22 5.55
CA GLN A 129 -12.14 -6.70 6.33
C GLN A 129 -12.50 -7.59 7.52
N ARG A 130 -12.13 -8.88 7.46
CA ARG A 130 -12.39 -9.86 8.51
C ARG A 130 -11.12 -10.61 8.83
N GLU A 131 -11.06 -11.10 10.07
CA GLU A 131 -10.05 -12.06 10.47
C GLU A 131 -10.10 -13.31 9.58
N ILE A 132 -8.95 -13.97 9.48
CA ILE A 132 -8.80 -15.21 8.74
C ILE A 132 -9.65 -16.28 9.42
N GLN A 133 -10.34 -17.07 8.60
CA GLN A 133 -11.27 -18.08 9.06
C GLN A 133 -10.67 -19.48 8.90
N ILE A 134 -10.96 -20.34 9.86
CA ILE A 134 -10.67 -21.77 9.76
C ILE A 134 -11.97 -22.50 9.44
N ILE A 135 -11.93 -23.31 8.38
CA ILE A 135 -13.06 -24.09 7.88
C ILE A 135 -12.70 -25.57 8.03
N GLY A 136 -13.67 -26.40 8.42
CA GLY A 136 -13.49 -27.86 8.55
C GLY A 136 -13.17 -28.34 9.97
N SER A 137 -13.12 -27.45 10.96
CA SER A 137 -12.90 -27.82 12.36
C SER A 137 -14.11 -28.54 12.95
N LYS A 138 -13.87 -29.67 13.61
CA LYS A 138 -14.83 -30.41 14.44
C LYS A 138 -14.63 -30.04 15.91
N PRO A 139 -15.67 -30.14 16.75
CA PRO A 139 -15.54 -29.88 18.18
C PRO A 139 -14.61 -30.85 18.91
N GLU A 140 -14.57 -32.10 18.44
CA GLU A 140 -13.77 -33.18 19.02
C GLU A 140 -13.19 -34.05 17.90
N TYR A 141 -12.01 -34.61 18.15
CA TYR A 141 -11.31 -35.51 17.24
C TYR A 141 -10.82 -36.76 17.97
N LYS A 142 -11.01 -37.92 17.35
CA LYS A 142 -10.52 -39.20 17.86
C LYS A 142 -9.12 -39.50 17.35
N MET A 143 -8.17 -39.60 18.28
CA MET A 143 -6.79 -39.97 17.98
C MET A 143 -6.71 -41.38 17.38
N GLY A 144 -5.92 -41.54 16.30
CA GLY A 144 -5.74 -42.81 15.60
C GLY A 144 -6.83 -43.14 14.58
N GLU A 145 -7.97 -42.44 14.61
CA GLU A 145 -9.11 -42.68 13.71
C GLU A 145 -9.38 -41.47 12.79
N ASP A 146 -9.44 -40.26 13.35
CA ASP A 146 -9.79 -39.07 12.60
C ASP A 146 -8.59 -38.49 11.82
N VAL A 147 -8.92 -37.94 10.64
CA VAL A 147 -8.03 -37.07 9.88
C VAL A 147 -8.51 -35.63 10.07
N LEU A 148 -7.60 -34.78 10.53
CA LEU A 148 -7.85 -33.36 10.61
C LEU A 148 -7.74 -32.76 9.21
N ASN A 149 -8.82 -32.16 8.70
CA ASN A 149 -8.83 -31.49 7.40
C ASN A 149 -9.35 -30.07 7.57
N LEU A 150 -8.45 -29.10 7.51
CA LEU A 150 -8.75 -27.70 7.75
C LEU A 150 -8.32 -26.83 6.58
N THR A 151 -9.11 -25.81 6.30
CA THR A 151 -8.75 -24.75 5.36
C THR A 151 -8.67 -23.43 6.10
N CYS A 152 -7.50 -22.80 6.00
CA CYS A 152 -7.30 -21.43 6.43
C CYS A 152 -7.64 -20.52 5.26
N MET A 153 -8.55 -19.56 5.44
CA MET A 153 -9.02 -18.67 4.39
C MET A 153 -8.86 -17.20 4.79
N ALA A 154 -8.09 -16.46 3.99
CA ALA A 154 -7.92 -15.03 4.09
C ALA A 154 -8.90 -14.29 3.19
N THR A 155 -9.58 -13.29 3.77
CA THR A 155 -10.50 -12.44 3.02
C THR A 155 -9.77 -11.50 2.06
N LYS A 156 -10.56 -10.88 1.17
CA LYS A 156 -10.09 -9.97 0.12
C LYS A 156 -9.17 -8.88 0.67
N SER A 157 -8.01 -8.73 0.05
CA SER A 157 -6.98 -7.76 0.45
C SER A 157 -6.12 -7.36 -0.75
N LYS A 158 -5.28 -6.33 -0.57
CA LYS A 158 -4.21 -5.96 -1.51
C LYS A 158 -3.01 -5.48 -0.68
N PRO A 159 -1.81 -6.07 -0.81
CA PRO A 159 -1.47 -7.22 -1.64
C PRO A 159 -2.08 -8.53 -1.10
N VAL A 160 -1.86 -9.65 -1.81
CA VAL A 160 -2.27 -10.99 -1.35
C VAL A 160 -1.70 -11.32 0.02
N GLN A 161 -2.49 -12.02 0.83
CA GLN A 161 -2.05 -12.56 2.10
C GLN A 161 -1.36 -13.90 1.89
N ILE A 162 -0.13 -14.04 2.38
CA ILE A 162 0.58 -15.32 2.31
C ILE A 162 0.27 -16.13 3.56
N LEU A 163 -0.37 -17.28 3.37
CA LEU A 163 -0.79 -18.16 4.46
C LEU A 163 0.28 -19.21 4.77
N ALA A 164 0.40 -19.56 6.05
CA ALA A 164 1.23 -20.66 6.52
C ALA A 164 0.57 -21.36 7.69
N TRP A 165 0.70 -22.68 7.75
CA TRP A 165 0.28 -23.48 8.89
C TRP A 165 1.45 -23.73 9.84
N PHE A 166 1.15 -23.70 11.13
CA PHE A 166 2.07 -24.10 12.19
C PHE A 166 1.38 -25.16 13.04
N VAL A 167 2.10 -26.25 13.31
CA VAL A 167 1.67 -27.31 14.21
C VAL A 167 2.60 -27.29 15.42
N ASN A 168 2.05 -27.01 16.60
CA ASN A 168 2.81 -26.92 17.86
C ASN A 168 3.98 -25.92 17.79
N GLY A 169 3.75 -24.80 17.11
CA GLY A 169 4.74 -23.73 16.94
C GLY A 169 5.75 -23.97 15.81
N LEU A 170 5.77 -25.15 15.19
CA LEU A 170 6.64 -25.46 14.06
C LEU A 170 5.92 -25.21 12.74
N ARG A 171 6.54 -24.44 11.84
CA ARG A 171 6.01 -24.20 10.50
C ARG A 171 5.99 -25.51 9.72
N VAL A 172 4.87 -25.83 9.09
CA VAL A 172 4.76 -26.99 8.21
C VAL A 172 5.45 -26.68 6.87
N VAL A 173 6.43 -27.50 6.49
CA VAL A 173 7.22 -27.33 5.25
C VAL A 173 7.11 -28.55 4.31
N GLY A 174 6.21 -29.50 4.60
CA GLY A 174 5.92 -30.65 3.72
C GLY A 174 6.85 -31.87 3.89
N ASN A 175 7.72 -31.90 4.90
CA ASN A 175 8.63 -33.01 5.14
C ASN A 175 8.08 -34.07 6.13
N ASP A 176 6.90 -33.84 6.71
CA ASP A 176 6.25 -34.77 7.62
C ASP A 176 5.27 -35.65 6.82
N PRO A 177 5.45 -36.98 6.77
CA PRO A 177 4.58 -37.87 6.01
C PRO A 177 3.13 -37.90 6.52
N ARG A 178 2.86 -37.39 7.71
CA ARG A 178 1.51 -37.29 8.28
C ARG A 178 0.77 -36.04 7.86
N ILE A 179 1.49 -35.06 7.28
CA ILE A 179 0.94 -33.75 6.95
C ILE A 179 0.95 -33.55 5.44
N ASN A 180 -0.24 -33.38 4.88
CA ASN A 180 -0.43 -32.97 3.50
C ASN A 180 -0.90 -31.52 3.47
N LEU A 181 -0.12 -30.63 2.87
CA LEU A 181 -0.53 -29.26 2.56
C LEU A 181 -1.13 -29.19 1.16
N SER A 182 -2.22 -28.45 1.01
CA SER A 182 -2.71 -28.11 -0.32
C SER A 182 -1.77 -27.11 -1.00
N HIS A 183 -1.90 -27.00 -2.32
CA HIS A 183 -1.33 -25.84 -3.00
C HIS A 183 -2.07 -24.57 -2.51
N PRO A 184 -1.36 -23.44 -2.31
CA PRO A 184 -2.01 -22.16 -2.03
C PRO A 184 -2.94 -21.80 -3.18
N ASP A 185 -4.19 -21.51 -2.86
CA ASP A 185 -5.19 -21.07 -3.82
C ASP A 185 -5.37 -19.56 -3.70
N ILE A 186 -5.44 -18.87 -4.83
CA ILE A 186 -5.59 -17.41 -4.91
C ILE A 186 -6.75 -17.10 -5.83
N ASP A 187 -7.77 -16.47 -5.27
CA ASP A 187 -8.94 -16.03 -6.00
C ASP A 187 -8.90 -14.52 -6.21
N VAL A 188 -9.03 -14.08 -7.46
CA VAL A 188 -9.05 -12.67 -7.85
C VAL A 188 -10.50 -12.24 -8.00
N THR A 189 -10.93 -11.32 -7.15
CA THR A 189 -12.31 -10.90 -7.12
C THR A 189 -12.57 -9.80 -8.16
N SER A 190 -13.84 -9.61 -8.55
CA SER A 190 -14.23 -8.67 -9.61
C SER A 190 -13.83 -7.21 -9.36
N ASP A 191 -13.60 -6.84 -8.10
CA ASP A 191 -13.11 -5.53 -7.65
C ASP A 191 -11.57 -5.41 -7.70
N GLY A 192 -10.85 -6.42 -8.18
CA GLY A 192 -9.39 -6.43 -8.31
C GLY A 192 -8.64 -6.72 -7.00
N LEU A 193 -9.36 -7.10 -5.94
CA LEU A 193 -8.76 -7.61 -4.71
C LEU A 193 -8.46 -9.12 -4.81
N VAL A 194 -7.72 -9.63 -3.85
CA VAL A 194 -7.31 -11.03 -3.82
C VAL A 194 -7.62 -11.67 -2.47
N SER A 195 -8.25 -12.84 -2.50
CA SER A 195 -8.37 -13.76 -1.37
C SER A 195 -7.44 -14.95 -1.57
N SER A 196 -7.04 -15.56 -0.46
CA SER A 196 -6.12 -16.71 -0.49
C SER A 196 -6.59 -17.78 0.47
N SER A 197 -6.40 -19.06 0.11
CA SER A 197 -6.68 -20.17 1.00
C SER A 197 -5.56 -21.21 1.01
N LEU A 198 -5.40 -21.90 2.14
CA LEU A 198 -4.42 -22.97 2.33
C LEU A 198 -5.01 -24.09 3.18
N GLY A 199 -5.12 -25.26 2.60
CA GLY A 199 -5.56 -26.49 3.25
C GLY A 199 -4.42 -27.22 3.96
N ILE A 200 -4.75 -27.86 5.08
CA ILE A 200 -3.91 -28.83 5.77
C ILE A 200 -4.72 -30.08 6.07
N SER A 201 -4.15 -31.24 5.77
CA SER A 201 -4.64 -32.55 6.19
C SER A 201 -3.58 -33.21 7.08
N LEU A 202 -3.95 -33.53 8.33
CA LEU A 202 -3.06 -34.16 9.32
C LEU A 202 -3.71 -35.44 9.85
N SER A 203 -3.00 -36.56 9.70
CA SER A 203 -3.39 -37.83 10.34
C SER A 203 -3.00 -37.81 11.82
N LEU A 204 -3.99 -37.91 12.71
CA LEU A 204 -3.78 -37.91 14.16
C LEU A 204 -3.40 -39.33 14.60
N LEU A 205 -2.16 -39.56 15.03
CA LEU A 205 -1.71 -40.87 15.49
C LEU A 205 -1.81 -40.98 17.02
N SER A 206 -2.12 -42.18 17.52
CA SER A 206 -2.28 -42.43 18.97
C SER A 206 -0.99 -42.24 19.79
N ASN A 207 0.19 -42.26 19.15
CA ASN A 207 1.53 -42.13 19.74
C ASN A 207 2.24 -40.81 19.38
N ASP A 208 1.50 -39.76 19.10
CA ASP A 208 2.08 -38.53 18.59
C ASP A 208 2.79 -37.71 19.69
N HIS A 209 4.13 -37.79 19.73
CA HIS A 209 4.97 -37.02 20.66
C HIS A 209 4.89 -35.49 20.48
N HIS A 210 4.22 -35.01 19.43
CA HIS A 210 4.01 -33.58 19.20
C HIS A 210 2.80 -33.01 19.96
N LEU A 211 1.90 -33.85 20.50
CA LEU A 211 0.78 -33.40 21.31
C LEU A 211 1.25 -33.03 22.73
N SER A 212 1.37 -31.73 23.02
CA SER A 212 1.52 -31.29 24.42
C SER A 212 0.16 -31.41 25.11
N ASN A 213 0.00 -32.41 25.97
CA ASN A 213 -1.22 -32.64 26.77
C ASN A 213 -2.51 -32.83 25.94
N GLY A 214 -2.44 -33.46 24.76
CA GLY A 214 -3.64 -33.70 23.94
C GLY A 214 -4.12 -32.50 23.12
N VAL A 215 -3.42 -31.35 23.18
CA VAL A 215 -3.81 -30.13 22.47
C VAL A 215 -2.98 -29.94 21.20
N LEU A 216 -3.67 -29.77 20.06
CA LEU A 216 -3.04 -29.35 18.79
C LEU A 216 -3.12 -27.83 18.66
N ALA A 217 -1.98 -27.15 18.78
CA ALA A 217 -1.92 -25.70 18.59
C ALA A 217 -1.68 -25.38 17.10
N LEU A 218 -2.74 -24.97 16.41
CA LEU A 218 -2.66 -24.48 15.05
C LEU A 218 -2.55 -22.96 15.04
N ARG A 219 -1.50 -22.47 14.40
CA ARG A 219 -1.36 -21.04 14.12
C ARG A 219 -1.33 -20.83 12.63
N TYR A 220 -1.84 -19.68 12.22
CA TYR A 220 -1.60 -19.13 10.91
C TYR A 220 -0.98 -17.75 11.04
N THR A 221 -0.20 -17.39 10.03
CA THR A 221 0.26 -16.02 9.83
C THR A 221 -0.13 -15.61 8.43
N SER A 222 -0.72 -14.44 8.27
CA SER A 222 -0.62 -13.68 7.03
C SER A 222 0.48 -12.65 7.15
N TYR A 223 1.19 -12.41 6.06
CA TYR A 223 2.03 -11.23 5.88
C TYR A 223 1.76 -10.67 4.49
N THR A 224 1.63 -9.35 4.43
CA THR A 224 1.65 -8.60 3.18
C THR A 224 3.11 -8.38 2.75
N SER A 225 3.34 -8.09 1.47
CA SER A 225 4.67 -7.75 0.92
C SER A 225 5.45 -6.79 1.84
N THR A 226 6.80 -6.82 1.78
CA THR A 226 7.78 -6.14 2.67
C THR A 226 7.54 -4.66 2.98
N ILE A 227 6.60 -4.04 2.30
CA ILE A 227 6.19 -2.64 2.39
C ILE A 227 5.24 -2.39 3.58
N ILE A 228 4.45 -3.38 4.02
CA ILE A 228 3.59 -3.27 5.21
C ILE A 228 3.63 -4.62 5.94
N PRO A 229 4.27 -4.75 7.10
CA PRO A 229 4.24 -5.99 7.87
C PRO A 229 2.96 -6.02 8.71
N ILE A 230 1.90 -6.62 8.17
CA ILE A 230 0.72 -6.95 8.97
C ILE A 230 0.89 -8.40 9.39
N HIS A 231 1.16 -8.61 10.67
CA HIS A 231 1.25 -9.93 11.25
C HIS A 231 -0.03 -10.18 12.06
N THR A 232 -0.95 -10.92 11.48
CA THR A 232 -2.08 -11.46 12.25
C THR A 232 -1.70 -12.86 12.70
N LEU A 233 -1.51 -13.01 14.01
CA LEU A 233 -1.33 -14.29 14.68
C LEU A 233 -2.63 -14.64 15.37
N CYS A 234 -3.40 -15.58 14.81
CA CYS A 234 -4.49 -16.20 15.56
C CYS A 234 -4.11 -17.62 15.91
N THR A 235 -4.47 -18.00 17.14
CA THR A 235 -4.28 -19.36 17.65
C THR A 235 -5.65 -20.00 17.72
N HIS A 236 -5.85 -21.12 17.04
CA HIS A 236 -7.02 -21.96 17.25
C HIS A 236 -6.58 -23.15 18.10
N ILE A 237 -7.15 -23.25 19.30
CA ILE A 237 -6.88 -24.33 20.25
C ILE A 237 -8.01 -25.35 20.06
N MET A 238 -7.67 -26.55 19.61
CA MET A 238 -8.61 -27.66 19.56
C MET A 238 -8.28 -28.63 20.71
N GLN A 239 -9.32 -29.09 21.40
CA GLN A 239 -9.25 -30.07 22.49
C GLN A 239 -9.62 -31.46 21.98
#